data_AF-K8P0X6-F1
#
_entry.id   AF-K8P0X6-F1
#
_cell.length_a   1.000
_cell.length_b   1.000
_cell.length_c   1.000
_cell.angle_alpha   90.00
_cell.angle_beta   90.00
_cell.angle_gamma   90.00
#
_symmetry.space_group_name_H-M   'P 1'
#
loop_
_entity.id
_entity.type
_entity.pdbx_description
1 polymer ?
#
loop_
_entity_poly.entity_id
_entity_poly.type
_entity_poly.pdbx_seq_one_letter_code
_entity_poly.pdbx_strand_id
1 'polypeptide(L)'
;MSGVLGLASPVTVATAAAQTLADLLGARGLDAANMVAIRNTLHIDDMSSDFRTLTDVIDANALPMLDRMQDGPRIPHGSLVLSFAALDDGRARLTGFRRFLMRREGIVPTDIVYDYDAAHLLHAFIARASTPVFYDAFDEDGLGDLIGKLVVQWPQPPERDIVAASDKGLVVVT
;
A
#
# COMPACT_ATOMS: atom_id res chain seq x y z
N MET A 1 2.72 56.76 -39.02
CA MET A 1 2.97 55.34 -39.35
C MET A 1 2.39 54.50 -38.22
N SER A 2 1.31 53.77 -38.50
CA SER A 2 0.64 52.87 -37.56
C SER A 2 1.46 51.59 -37.36
N GLY A 3 1.74 51.24 -36.10
CA GLY A 3 2.29 49.94 -35.72
C GLY A 3 1.28 49.23 -34.81
N VAL A 4 0.62 48.21 -35.35
CA VAL A 4 -0.30 47.32 -34.62
C VAL A 4 0.55 46.31 -33.84
N LEU A 5 0.52 46.37 -32.51
CA LEU A 5 1.06 45.31 -31.65
C LEU A 5 -0.04 44.28 -31.43
N GLY A 6 0.06 43.17 -32.15
CA GLY A 6 -0.75 41.98 -31.93
C GLY A 6 -0.37 41.33 -30.59
N LEU A 7 -1.31 41.35 -29.64
CA LEU A 7 -1.23 40.56 -28.42
C LEU A 7 -1.49 39.09 -28.79
N ALA A 8 -0.44 38.28 -28.81
CA ALA A 8 -0.56 36.83 -28.87
C ALA A 8 -1.15 36.35 -27.54
N SER A 9 -2.32 35.71 -27.59
CA SER A 9 -2.93 35.03 -26.44
C SER A 9 -2.00 33.91 -25.95
N PRO A 10 -1.79 33.76 -24.63
CA PRO A 10 -1.04 32.64 -24.11
C PRO A 10 -1.82 31.35 -24.36
N VAL A 11 -1.19 30.40 -25.06
CA VAL A 11 -1.67 29.02 -25.14
C VAL A 11 -1.51 28.42 -23.75
N THR A 12 -2.60 28.31 -23.01
CA THR A 12 -2.65 27.50 -21.79
C THR A 12 -2.52 26.04 -22.21
N VAL A 13 -1.32 25.48 -22.06
CA VAL A 13 -1.15 24.02 -22.12
C VAL A 13 -1.92 23.48 -20.92
N ALA A 14 -3.06 22.86 -21.17
CA ALA A 14 -3.80 22.13 -20.15
C ALA A 14 -2.92 20.97 -19.69
N THR A 15 -2.25 21.13 -18.55
CA THR A 15 -1.64 20.01 -17.85
C THR A 15 -2.76 19.03 -17.55
N ALA A 16 -2.71 17.82 -18.13
CA ALA A 16 -3.67 16.78 -17.81
C ALA A 16 -3.68 16.62 -16.28
N ALA A 17 -4.86 16.71 -15.66
CA ALA A 17 -4.98 16.49 -14.23
C ALA A 17 -4.41 15.12 -13.88
N ALA A 18 -3.54 15.05 -12.89
CA ALA A 18 -2.95 13.78 -12.46
C ALA A 18 -4.08 12.84 -12.03
N GLN A 19 -4.09 11.62 -12.57
CA GLN A 19 -5.10 10.61 -12.23
C GLN A 19 -4.88 10.13 -10.79
N THR A 20 -5.92 10.19 -9.96
CA THR A 20 -5.84 9.63 -8.61
C THR A 20 -6.13 8.13 -8.61
N LEU A 21 -5.74 7.44 -7.54
CA LEU A 21 -6.11 6.05 -7.32
C LEU A 21 -7.64 5.88 -7.32
N ALA A 22 -8.36 6.82 -6.71
CA ALA A 22 -9.82 6.81 -6.66
C ALA A 22 -10.45 6.87 -8.07
N ASP A 23 -9.91 7.70 -8.97
CA ASP A 23 -10.39 7.79 -10.35
C ASP A 23 -10.17 6.48 -11.10
N LEU A 24 -9.00 5.86 -10.92
CA LEU A 24 -8.67 4.57 -11.52
C LEU A 24 -9.61 3.45 -11.03
N LEU A 25 -9.87 3.39 -9.72
CA LEU A 25 -10.77 2.42 -9.12
C LEU A 25 -12.21 2.63 -9.58
N GLY A 26 -12.66 3.90 -9.62
CA GLY A 26 -13.99 4.27 -10.09
C GLY A 26 -14.23 3.88 -11.56
N ALA A 27 -13.23 4.06 -12.42
CA ALA A 27 -13.29 3.61 -13.82
C ALA A 27 -13.44 2.08 -13.97
N ARG A 28 -13.14 1.32 -12.92
CA ARG A 28 -13.31 -0.14 -12.85
C ARG A 28 -14.55 -0.58 -12.06
N GLY A 29 -15.41 0.38 -11.66
CA GLY A 29 -16.61 0.10 -10.89
C GLY A 29 -16.37 -0.20 -9.41
N LEU A 30 -15.19 0.14 -8.89
CA LEU A 30 -14.83 -0.04 -7.48
C LEU A 30 -14.98 1.28 -6.70
N ASP A 31 -15.54 1.19 -5.49
CA ASP A 31 -15.69 2.34 -4.60
C ASP A 31 -14.51 2.45 -3.63
N ALA A 32 -13.60 3.39 -3.93
CA ALA A 32 -12.42 3.68 -3.13
C ALA A 32 -12.76 4.18 -1.71
N ALA A 33 -13.96 4.71 -1.47
CA ALA A 33 -14.35 5.21 -0.15
C ALA A 33 -14.51 4.08 0.89
N ASN A 34 -14.74 2.85 0.42
CA ASN A 34 -14.91 1.66 1.27
C ASN A 34 -13.63 0.80 1.36
N MET A 35 -12.49 1.35 0.95
CA MET A 35 -11.21 0.64 0.88
C MET A 35 -10.12 1.36 1.67
N VAL A 36 -9.20 0.57 2.18
CA VAL A 36 -7.97 1.03 2.84
C VAL A 36 -6.80 0.77 1.89
N ALA A 37 -5.87 1.71 1.80
CA ALA A 37 -4.58 1.51 1.16
C ALA A 37 -3.50 1.45 2.24
N ILE A 38 -2.64 0.43 2.18
CA ILE A 38 -1.49 0.28 3.06
C ILE A 38 -0.18 0.35 2.26
N ARG A 39 0.84 1.00 2.82
CA ARG A 39 2.20 1.07 2.28
C ARG A 39 3.14 0.34 3.22
N ASN A 40 3.48 -0.88 2.84
CA ASN A 40 4.38 -1.71 3.61
C ASN A 40 5.83 -1.24 3.47
N THR A 41 6.49 -1.15 4.61
CA THR A 41 7.93 -0.93 4.76
C THR A 41 8.45 -1.99 5.72
N LEU A 42 9.74 -2.30 5.65
CA LEU A 42 10.38 -3.09 6.68
C LEU A 42 10.83 -2.16 7.81
N HIS A 43 10.32 -2.36 9.01
CA HIS A 43 10.73 -1.58 10.17
C HIS A 43 12.20 -1.90 10.51
N ILE A 44 12.97 -0.89 10.93
CA ILE A 44 14.42 -1.03 11.20
C ILE A 44 14.73 -2.11 12.24
N ASP A 45 13.90 -2.20 13.27
CA ASP A 45 14.03 -3.20 14.34
C ASP A 45 13.52 -4.60 13.94
N ASP A 46 12.79 -4.70 12.82
CA ASP A 46 12.34 -5.98 12.28
C ASP A 46 13.38 -6.57 11.31
N MET A 47 14.45 -5.82 11.02
CA MET A 47 15.54 -6.26 10.14
C MET A 47 16.37 -7.37 10.78
N SER A 48 16.75 -8.35 9.96
CA SER A 48 17.57 -9.50 10.36
C SER A 48 18.65 -9.78 9.30
N SER A 49 19.44 -10.85 9.50
CA SER A 49 20.35 -11.33 8.45
C SER A 49 19.62 -11.72 7.17
N ASP A 50 18.38 -12.23 7.33
CA ASP A 50 17.58 -12.81 6.26
C ASP A 50 16.73 -11.73 5.57
N PHE A 51 16.29 -10.72 6.34
CA PHE A 51 15.50 -9.60 5.84
C PHE A 51 16.20 -8.27 6.17
N ARG A 52 17.05 -7.78 5.27
CA ARG A 52 17.75 -6.49 5.46
C ARG A 52 16.99 -5.34 4.83
N THR A 53 16.12 -5.64 3.87
CA THR A 53 15.35 -4.66 3.10
C THR A 53 13.96 -5.21 2.81
N LEU A 54 13.04 -4.34 2.41
CA LEU A 54 11.74 -4.77 1.90
C LEU A 54 11.88 -5.63 0.63
N THR A 55 12.93 -5.40 -0.18
CA THR A 55 13.23 -6.24 -1.34
C THR A 55 13.49 -7.69 -0.95
N ASP A 56 14.29 -7.93 0.11
CA ASP A 56 14.53 -9.30 0.61
C ASP A 56 13.22 -9.98 1.03
N VAL A 57 12.32 -9.24 1.70
CA VAL A 57 10.99 -9.74 2.10
C VAL A 57 10.14 -10.12 0.89
N ILE A 58 10.20 -9.33 -0.18
CA ILE A 58 9.47 -9.60 -1.43
C ILE A 58 10.06 -10.83 -2.15
N ASP A 59 11.37 -10.90 -2.27
CA ASP A 59 12.08 -11.98 -2.97
C ASP A 59 11.88 -13.33 -2.25
N ALA A 60 11.72 -13.31 -0.94
CA ALA A 60 11.36 -14.47 -0.11
C ALA A 60 9.85 -14.79 -0.10
N ASN A 61 9.02 -14.04 -0.84
CA ASN A 61 7.56 -14.17 -0.85
C ASN A 61 6.90 -13.99 0.54
N ALA A 62 7.55 -13.25 1.45
CA ALA A 62 7.08 -13.01 2.81
C ALA A 62 6.23 -11.73 2.94
N LEU A 63 6.10 -10.92 1.89
CA LEU A 63 5.30 -9.69 1.92
C LEU A 63 3.83 -9.92 2.34
N PRO A 64 3.11 -10.95 1.85
CA PRO A 64 1.74 -11.21 2.31
C PRO A 64 1.64 -11.53 3.81
N MET A 65 2.70 -12.04 4.43
CA MET A 65 2.75 -12.19 5.88
C MET A 65 2.94 -10.82 6.55
N LEU A 66 3.89 -10.01 6.09
CA LEU A 66 4.13 -8.65 6.59
C LEU A 66 2.86 -7.79 6.54
N ASP A 67 2.13 -7.83 5.42
CA ASP A 67 0.87 -7.09 5.20
C ASP A 67 -0.15 -7.32 6.34
N ARG A 68 -0.16 -8.53 6.90
CA ARG A 68 -1.14 -9.02 7.88
C ARG A 68 -0.73 -8.79 9.33
N MET A 69 0.41 -8.15 9.58
CA MET A 69 0.92 -7.85 10.92
C MET A 69 0.83 -6.34 11.19
N GLN A 70 0.08 -5.94 12.22
CA GLN A 70 -0.11 -4.52 12.56
C GLN A 70 0.09 -4.28 14.05
N ASP A 71 0.81 -3.21 14.40
CA ASP A 71 0.89 -2.76 15.78
C ASP A 71 -0.36 -1.93 16.12
N GLY A 72 -1.36 -2.60 16.67
CA GLY A 72 -2.68 -2.08 16.99
C GLY A 72 -3.76 -2.40 15.96
N PRO A 73 -5.05 -2.20 16.31
CA PRO A 73 -6.19 -2.46 15.42
C PRO A 73 -6.37 -1.34 14.39
N ARG A 74 -5.35 -1.10 13.57
CA ARG A 74 -5.26 0.05 12.64
C ARG A 74 -6.15 -0.10 11.41
N ILE A 75 -6.51 -1.33 11.04
CA ILE A 75 -7.36 -1.66 9.90
C ILE A 75 -8.67 -2.24 10.43
N PRO A 76 -9.84 -1.68 10.08
CA PRO A 76 -11.12 -2.22 10.51
C PRO A 76 -11.33 -3.68 10.06
N HIS A 77 -12.00 -4.46 10.90
CA HIS A 77 -12.37 -5.84 10.55
C HIS A 77 -13.28 -5.86 9.31
N GLY A 78 -12.97 -6.71 8.32
CA GLY A 78 -13.75 -6.87 7.10
C GLY A 78 -13.40 -5.89 5.98
N SER A 79 -12.41 -5.02 6.18
CA SER A 79 -11.98 -4.03 5.19
C SER A 79 -11.43 -4.68 3.92
N LEU A 80 -11.76 -4.07 2.78
CA LEU A 80 -11.04 -4.24 1.53
C LEU A 80 -9.73 -3.43 1.61
N VAL A 81 -8.62 -4.08 1.32
CA VAL A 81 -7.27 -3.54 1.49
C VAL A 81 -6.50 -3.65 0.19
N LEU A 82 -5.98 -2.51 -0.27
CA LEU A 82 -4.97 -2.42 -1.32
C LEU A 82 -3.60 -2.40 -0.66
N SER A 83 -2.85 -3.49 -0.81
CA SER A 83 -1.51 -3.63 -0.26
C SER A 83 -0.49 -3.10 -1.26
N PHE A 84 0.32 -2.15 -0.84
CA PHE A 84 1.43 -1.62 -1.62
C PHE A 84 2.76 -1.90 -0.95
N ALA A 85 3.78 -2.26 -1.72
CA ALA A 85 5.16 -2.26 -1.27
C ALA A 85 5.78 -0.88 -1.50
N ALA A 86 6.42 -0.32 -0.48
CA ALA A 86 7.18 0.92 -0.62
C ALA A 86 8.28 0.79 -1.67
N LEU A 87 8.43 1.84 -2.46
CA LEU A 87 9.56 2.09 -3.35
C LEU A 87 10.28 3.36 -2.91
N ASP A 88 11.40 3.65 -3.57
CA ASP A 88 12.13 4.90 -3.43
C ASP A 88 11.27 6.12 -3.80
N ASP A 89 11.67 7.29 -3.32
CA ASP A 89 11.06 8.60 -3.60
C ASP A 89 9.58 8.73 -3.18
N GLY A 90 9.16 7.96 -2.18
CA GLY A 90 7.79 7.98 -1.67
C GLY A 90 6.78 7.33 -2.61
N ARG A 91 7.23 6.55 -3.60
CA ARG A 91 6.36 5.72 -4.43
C ARG A 91 5.99 4.43 -3.73
N ALA A 92 4.95 3.77 -4.22
CA ALA A 92 4.56 2.44 -3.75
C ALA A 92 3.93 1.64 -4.90
N ARG A 93 4.24 0.35 -4.99
CA ARG A 93 3.72 -0.56 -6.02
C ARG A 93 2.63 -1.45 -5.44
N LEU A 94 1.50 -1.59 -6.13
CA LEU A 94 0.41 -2.47 -5.72
C LEU A 94 0.88 -3.93 -5.77
N THR A 95 0.73 -4.66 -4.66
CA THR A 95 1.12 -6.07 -4.51
C THR A 95 -0.04 -6.98 -4.16
N GLY A 96 -1.17 -6.44 -3.71
CA GLY A 96 -2.35 -7.24 -3.41
C GLY A 96 -3.63 -6.42 -3.32
N PHE A 97 -4.75 -7.08 -3.61
CA PHE A 97 -6.09 -6.58 -3.30
C PHE A 97 -6.82 -7.68 -2.53
N ARG A 98 -7.13 -7.42 -1.27
CA ARG A 98 -7.55 -8.47 -0.32
C ARG A 98 -8.61 -7.98 0.64
N ARG A 99 -9.38 -8.90 1.20
CA ARG A 99 -10.22 -8.66 2.38
C ARG A 99 -9.51 -9.10 3.64
N PHE A 100 -9.41 -8.19 4.61
CA PHE A 100 -8.75 -8.45 5.88
C PHE A 100 -9.77 -8.75 6.97
N LEU A 101 -9.65 -9.91 7.62
CA LEU A 101 -10.45 -10.29 8.79
C LEU A 101 -9.55 -10.27 10.03
N MET A 102 -9.73 -9.27 10.88
CA MET A 102 -8.98 -9.14 12.13
C MET A 102 -9.21 -10.35 13.02
N ARG A 103 -8.12 -10.98 13.48
CA ARG A 103 -8.16 -12.05 14.48
C ARG A 103 -8.35 -11.47 15.88
N ARG A 104 -8.77 -12.34 16.80
CA ARG A 104 -8.77 -11.99 18.23
C ARG A 104 -7.32 -11.83 18.70
N GLU A 105 -7.14 -10.98 19.71
CA GLU A 105 -5.85 -10.78 20.35
C GLU A 105 -5.19 -12.12 20.74
N GLY A 106 -3.88 -12.23 20.49
CA GLY A 106 -3.09 -13.42 20.77
C GLY A 106 -3.26 -14.58 19.76
N ILE A 107 -4.09 -14.43 18.73
CA ILE A 107 -4.28 -15.46 17.69
C ILE A 107 -3.57 -15.07 16.40
N VAL A 108 -2.45 -15.74 16.14
CA VAL A 108 -1.71 -15.64 14.87
C VAL A 108 -2.29 -16.64 13.86
N PRO A 109 -2.53 -16.28 12.60
CA PRO A 109 -2.88 -17.21 11.54
C PRO A 109 -1.85 -18.35 11.45
N THR A 110 -2.33 -19.60 11.33
CA THR A 110 -1.44 -20.78 11.38
C THR A 110 -0.43 -20.81 10.25
N ASP A 111 -0.81 -20.30 9.07
CA ASP A 111 0.07 -20.18 7.91
C ASP A 111 1.23 -19.19 8.14
N ILE A 112 1.05 -18.17 8.99
CA ILE A 112 2.14 -17.28 9.42
C ILE A 112 3.08 -18.01 10.38
N VAL A 113 2.54 -18.80 11.31
CA VAL A 113 3.34 -19.49 12.34
C VAL A 113 4.24 -20.59 11.74
N TYR A 114 3.79 -21.25 10.68
CA TYR A 114 4.51 -22.36 10.06
C TYR A 114 5.37 -21.95 8.86
N ASP A 115 5.42 -20.66 8.52
CA ASP A 115 6.36 -20.13 7.53
C ASP A 115 7.76 -20.03 8.16
N TYR A 116 8.54 -21.11 8.05
CA TYR A 116 9.89 -21.17 8.61
C TYR A 116 10.83 -20.12 8.02
N ASP A 117 10.66 -19.80 6.74
CA ASP A 117 11.52 -18.85 6.05
C ASP A 117 11.23 -17.42 6.52
N ALA A 118 10.00 -17.14 6.96
CA ALA A 118 9.57 -15.83 7.44
C ALA A 118 9.49 -15.73 8.98
N ALA A 119 9.74 -16.81 9.73
CA ALA A 119 9.59 -16.86 11.20
C ALA A 119 10.38 -15.76 11.93
N HIS A 120 11.56 -15.38 11.44
CA HIS A 120 12.35 -14.29 12.03
C HIS A 120 11.64 -12.94 11.93
N LEU A 121 10.93 -12.67 10.84
CA LEU A 121 10.17 -11.44 10.66
C LEU A 121 8.98 -11.38 11.64
N LEU A 122 8.28 -12.51 11.83
CA LEU A 122 7.22 -12.63 12.83
C LEU A 122 7.73 -12.39 14.26
N HIS A 123 8.83 -13.05 14.64
CA HIS A 123 9.38 -12.93 15.98
C HIS A 123 9.88 -11.51 16.27
N ALA A 124 10.55 -10.86 15.30
CA ALA A 124 11.01 -9.49 15.46
C ALA A 124 9.83 -8.51 15.63
N PHE A 125 8.78 -8.68 14.81
CA PHE A 125 7.55 -7.90 14.95
C PHE A 125 6.91 -8.08 16.34
N ILE A 126 6.72 -9.32 16.81
CA ILE A 126 6.13 -9.59 18.14
C ILE A 126 7.00 -9.01 19.26
N ALA A 127 8.33 -9.09 19.16
CA ALA A 127 9.23 -8.58 20.18
C ALA A 127 9.15 -7.05 20.32
N ARG A 128 8.79 -6.34 19.25
CA ARG A 128 8.72 -4.87 19.23
C ARG A 128 7.31 -4.32 19.41
N ALA A 129 6.29 -4.97 18.83
CA ALA A 129 4.94 -4.45 18.78
C ALA A 129 4.36 -4.27 20.20
N SER A 130 3.72 -3.13 20.45
CA SER A 130 3.05 -2.87 21.71
C SER A 130 1.71 -3.59 21.81
N THR A 131 1.02 -3.76 20.67
CA THR A 131 -0.29 -4.39 20.57
C THR A 131 -0.37 -5.18 19.26
N PRO A 132 0.30 -6.35 19.16
CA PRO A 132 0.33 -7.11 17.92
C PRO A 132 -1.07 -7.58 17.52
N VAL A 133 -1.49 -7.20 16.31
CA VAL A 133 -2.75 -7.60 15.68
C VAL A 133 -2.45 -8.31 14.37
N PHE A 134 -3.16 -9.42 14.15
CA PHE A 134 -3.02 -10.24 12.95
C PHE A 134 -4.35 -10.31 12.19
N TYR A 135 -4.27 -10.50 10.88
CA TYR A 135 -5.42 -10.61 10.00
C TYR A 135 -5.35 -11.92 9.21
N ASP A 136 -6.51 -12.53 8.96
CA ASP A 136 -6.65 -13.36 7.76
C ASP A 136 -6.76 -12.44 6.56
N ALA A 137 -6.24 -12.89 5.42
CA ALA A 137 -6.40 -12.19 4.15
C ALA A 137 -6.92 -13.14 3.08
N PHE A 138 -7.88 -12.67 2.31
CA PHE A 138 -8.45 -13.38 1.17
C PHE A 138 -8.28 -12.50 -0.06
N ASP A 139 -7.70 -13.03 -1.13
CA ASP A 139 -7.57 -12.28 -2.37
C ASP A 139 -8.96 -11.94 -2.95
N GLU A 140 -9.07 -10.74 -3.51
CA GLU A 140 -10.28 -10.21 -4.12
C GLU A 140 -10.03 -9.98 -5.62
N ASP A 141 -11.09 -10.15 -6.42
CA ASP A 141 -11.01 -10.05 -7.88
C ASP A 141 -11.06 -8.59 -8.39
N GLY A 142 -10.79 -8.41 -9.69
CA GLY A 142 -11.03 -7.14 -10.41
C GLY A 142 -9.81 -6.23 -10.58
N LEU A 143 -8.72 -6.47 -9.85
CA LEU A 143 -7.46 -5.71 -9.95
C LEU A 143 -6.24 -6.57 -10.33
N GLY A 144 -6.43 -7.84 -10.67
CA GLY A 144 -5.36 -8.79 -10.96
C GLY A 144 -4.38 -8.33 -12.05
N ASP A 145 -4.84 -7.59 -13.05
CA ASP A 145 -4.00 -7.05 -14.13
C ASP A 145 -3.07 -5.91 -13.68
N LEU A 146 -3.38 -5.26 -12.55
CA LEU A 146 -2.63 -4.15 -11.96
C LEU A 146 -1.66 -4.61 -10.86
N ILE A 147 -1.86 -5.79 -10.28
CA ILE A 147 -0.96 -6.34 -9.28
C ILE A 147 0.45 -6.46 -9.87
N GLY A 148 1.44 -5.91 -9.17
CA GLY A 148 2.84 -5.82 -9.59
C GLY A 148 3.14 -4.74 -10.64
N LYS A 149 2.13 -4.03 -11.15
CA LYS A 149 2.31 -3.02 -12.22
C LYS A 149 1.91 -1.61 -11.79
N LEU A 150 0.80 -1.47 -11.06
CA LEU A 150 0.34 -0.16 -10.62
C LEU A 150 1.31 0.42 -9.61
N VAL A 151 1.82 1.62 -9.91
CA VAL A 151 2.63 2.41 -9.00
C VAL A 151 1.87 3.70 -8.68
N VAL A 152 1.88 4.09 -7.42
CA VAL A 152 1.32 5.36 -6.95
C VAL A 152 2.41 6.17 -6.25
N GLN A 153 2.29 7.49 -6.32
CA GLN A 153 2.91 8.38 -5.36
C GLN A 153 2.12 8.28 -4.05
N TRP A 154 2.82 8.04 -2.95
CA TRP A 154 2.20 7.98 -1.64
C TRP A 154 2.01 9.39 -1.06
N PRO A 155 0.89 9.65 -0.35
CA PRO A 155 0.68 10.91 0.36
C PRO A 155 1.82 11.21 1.33
N GLN A 156 2.14 12.50 1.46
CA GLN A 156 3.07 12.97 2.49
C GLN A 156 2.32 13.24 3.81
N PRO A 157 2.98 13.04 4.97
CA PRO A 157 4.31 12.46 5.11
C PRO A 157 4.25 10.91 5.06
N PRO A 158 5.34 10.22 4.63
CA PRO A 158 5.31 8.80 4.27
C PRO A 158 5.09 7.84 5.45
N GLU A 159 5.20 8.33 6.68
CA GLU A 159 4.88 7.62 7.92
C GLU A 159 3.37 7.38 8.06
N ARG A 160 2.53 8.06 7.27
CA ARG A 160 1.12 7.71 7.07
C ARG A 160 1.01 6.49 6.15
N ASP A 161 1.52 5.36 6.61
CA ASP A 161 1.54 4.06 5.92
C ASP A 161 0.15 3.42 5.77
N ILE A 162 -0.90 3.92 6.43
CA ILE A 162 -2.30 3.49 6.25
C ILE A 162 -3.17 4.70 5.97
N VAL A 163 -3.87 4.69 4.85
CA VAL A 163 -4.77 5.78 4.42
C VAL A 163 -6.04 5.22 3.77
N ALA A 164 -7.06 6.05 3.60
CA ALA A 164 -8.19 5.69 2.75
C ALA A 164 -7.74 5.59 1.29
N ALA A 165 -8.25 4.62 0.52
CA ALA A 165 -7.92 4.51 -0.90
C ALA A 165 -8.44 5.71 -1.73
N SER A 166 -9.38 6.48 -1.16
CA SER A 166 -9.89 7.74 -1.70
C SER A 166 -9.03 8.97 -1.38
N ASP A 167 -7.91 8.81 -0.66
CA ASP A 167 -7.00 9.93 -0.36
C ASP A 167 -6.47 10.54 -1.68
N LYS A 168 -6.71 11.85 -1.86
CA LYS A 168 -6.33 12.58 -3.08
C LYS A 168 -4.82 12.64 -3.31
N GLY A 169 -4.03 12.40 -2.26
CA GLY A 169 -2.58 12.30 -2.36
C GLY A 169 -2.09 11.00 -2.99
N LEU A 170 -2.95 9.98 -3.14
CA LEU A 170 -2.64 8.75 -3.88
C LEU A 170 -2.76 9.01 -5.38
N VAL A 171 -1.66 9.39 -6.00
CA VAL A 171 -1.60 9.76 -7.42
C VAL A 171 -0.98 8.62 -8.22
N VAL A 172 -1.62 8.20 -9.30
CA VAL A 172 -1.09 7.16 -10.19
C VAL A 172 0.15 7.68 -10.91
N VAL A 173 1.23 6.89 -10.89
CA VAL A 173 2.46 7.17 -11.62
C VAL A 173 2.43 6.36 -12.92
N THR A 174 2.40 7.07 -14.05
CA THR A 174 2.47 6.52 -15.41
C THR A 174 3.91 6.43 -15.90
#